data_AF-A0A7X6TY46-F1
#
_entry.id   AF-A0A7X6TY46-F1
#
_cell.length_a   1.000
_cell.length_b   1.000
_cell.length_c   1.000
_cell.angle_alpha   90.00
_cell.angle_beta   90.00
_cell.angle_gamma   90.00
#
_symmetry.space_group_name_H-M   'P 1'
#
loop_
_entity.id
_entity.type
_entity.pdbx_description
1 polymer ?
#
loop_
_entity_poly.entity_id
_entity_poly.type
_entity_poly.pdbx_seq_one_letter_code
_entity_poly.pdbx_strand_id
1 'polypeptide(L)'
;MSRYIGMRTFKTGLTVFLAALVAQWINPEDQFVLLFTALIALESHVASSFQIGLKRVAATVIGSLSAIFLYYSGLPLPVAAGLAVMLLIIVANRLGQIGSIGVSGSVTILVLLNGFAGENPYLISLIRMRDTSIAVVIALAVNFLVFPPKPSKRIQNQEKQLYETTLALVEKIYLYRMYDDLEDYRLEIQHLAKDIHRAETEIGLVESIGDKRLILDKKLLSHYQKIYIYSENLSLMGKEMRVTDANQKELTDLYGHEELFERIWDEKTMSREEVIYNYILKRLIANLKDIQMIEDQIKEL
;
A
#
# COMPACT_ATOMS: atom_id res chain seq x y z
N MET A 1 -13.00 24.14 12.30
CA MET A 1 -12.32 24.87 11.19
C MET A 1 -11.42 23.87 10.47
N SER A 2 -11.84 23.36 9.31
CA SER A 2 -11.11 22.30 8.58
C SER A 2 -9.76 22.83 8.09
N ARG A 3 -8.67 22.12 8.40
CA ARG A 3 -7.34 22.41 7.85
C ARG A 3 -7.31 22.02 6.37
N TYR A 4 -7.57 22.98 5.48
CA TYR A 4 -7.51 22.77 4.02
C TYR A 4 -6.09 22.53 3.48
N ILE A 5 -5.05 22.86 4.25
CA ILE A 5 -3.65 22.65 3.87
C ILE A 5 -3.15 21.37 4.54
N GLY A 6 -3.21 20.26 3.79
CA GLY A 6 -2.59 19.00 4.20
C GLY A 6 -1.10 18.99 3.91
N MET A 7 -0.36 18.09 4.56
CA MET A 7 1.08 17.91 4.34
C MET A 7 1.42 17.64 2.87
N ARG A 8 0.58 16.85 2.17
CA ARG A 8 0.73 16.60 0.73
C ARG A 8 0.70 17.90 -0.07
N THR A 9 -0.26 18.79 0.20
CA THR A 9 -0.39 20.09 -0.47
C THR A 9 0.89 20.93 -0.34
N PHE A 10 1.46 20.98 0.86
CA PHE A 10 2.71 21.70 1.11
C PHE A 10 3.89 21.07 0.34
N LYS A 11 4.06 19.74 0.41
CA LYS A 11 5.13 19.05 -0.33
C LYS A 11 4.99 19.27 -1.84
N THR A 12 3.78 19.20 -2.39
CA THR A 12 3.52 19.45 -3.82
C THR A 12 3.95 20.84 -4.22
N GLY A 13 3.55 21.87 -3.47
CA GLY A 13 3.96 23.26 -3.74
C GLY A 13 5.48 23.43 -3.66
N LEU A 14 6.11 22.84 -2.65
CA LEU A 14 7.57 22.88 -2.48
C LEU A 14 8.31 22.16 -3.63
N THR A 15 7.82 21.01 -4.08
CA THR A 15 8.37 20.27 -5.22
C THR A 15 8.36 21.13 -6.48
N VAL A 16 7.23 21.78 -6.80
CA VAL A 16 7.12 22.66 -7.97
C VAL A 16 8.02 23.89 -7.82
N PHE A 17 8.10 24.47 -6.62
CA PHE A 17 9.00 25.59 -6.33
C PHE A 17 10.47 25.23 -6.58
N LEU A 18 10.95 24.11 -6.04
CA LEU A 18 12.33 23.66 -6.25
C LEU A 18 12.59 23.29 -7.71
N ALA A 19 11.61 22.68 -8.37
CA ALA A 19 11.66 22.39 -9.81
C ALA A 19 11.81 23.68 -10.63
N ALA A 20 11.06 24.73 -10.31
CA ALA A 20 11.18 26.03 -10.97
C ALA A 20 12.54 26.69 -10.75
N LEU A 21 13.09 26.62 -9.53
CA LEU A 21 14.45 27.11 -9.26
C LEU A 21 15.48 26.38 -10.12
N VAL A 22 15.41 25.05 -10.21
CA VAL A 22 16.33 24.26 -11.03
C VAL A 22 16.16 24.59 -12.52
N ALA A 23 14.91 24.73 -13.00
CA ALA A 23 14.61 25.02 -14.41
C ALA A 23 15.25 26.32 -14.90
N GLN A 24 15.34 27.35 -14.06
CA GLN A 24 15.98 28.63 -14.42
C GLN A 24 17.44 28.47 -14.88
N TRP A 25 18.15 27.45 -14.38
CA TRP A 25 19.56 27.21 -14.73
C TRP A 25 19.72 26.27 -15.92
N ILE A 26 18.83 25.29 -16.08
CA ILE A 26 19.02 24.18 -17.04
C ILE A 26 18.14 24.27 -18.29
N ASN A 27 17.02 24.99 -18.22
CA ASN A 27 16.08 25.16 -19.31
C ASN A 27 15.24 26.44 -19.14
N PRO A 28 15.86 27.64 -19.20
CA PRO A 28 15.14 28.88 -18.94
C PRO A 28 14.04 29.20 -19.96
N GLU A 29 14.15 28.68 -21.19
CA GLU A 29 13.23 28.96 -22.30
C GLU A 29 11.95 28.13 -22.27
N ASP A 30 12.02 26.86 -21.84
CA ASP A 30 10.84 25.97 -21.70
C ASP A 30 10.89 25.19 -20.39
N GLN A 31 10.21 25.72 -19.37
CA GLN A 31 10.16 25.11 -18.04
C GLN A 31 8.98 24.14 -17.88
N PHE A 32 8.02 24.13 -18.81
CA PHE A 32 6.72 23.51 -18.61
C PHE A 32 6.82 22.02 -18.25
N VAL A 33 7.60 21.25 -19.01
CA VAL A 33 7.72 19.80 -18.80
C VAL A 33 8.35 19.46 -17.46
N LEU A 34 9.35 20.23 -17.03
CA LEU A 34 10.03 20.01 -15.75
C LEU A 34 9.07 20.28 -14.58
N LEU A 35 8.39 21.44 -14.56
CA LEU A 35 7.45 21.81 -13.50
C LEU A 35 6.22 20.89 -13.48
N PHE A 36 5.62 20.65 -14.66
CA PHE A 36 4.46 19.79 -14.78
C PHE A 36 4.79 18.37 -14.33
N THR A 37 5.95 17.83 -14.72
CA THR A 37 6.39 16.52 -14.26
C THR A 37 6.61 16.48 -12.75
N ALA A 38 7.23 17.51 -12.17
CA ALA A 38 7.48 17.55 -10.73
C ALA A 38 6.17 17.57 -9.93
N LEU A 39 5.16 18.31 -10.41
CA LEU A 39 3.81 18.38 -9.84
C LEU A 39 3.16 16.99 -9.76
N ILE A 40 3.18 16.23 -10.86
CA ILE A 40 2.45 14.96 -11.00
C ILE A 40 3.26 13.72 -10.64
N ALA A 41 4.59 13.85 -10.47
CA ALA A 41 5.43 12.76 -9.96
C ALA A 41 5.34 12.62 -8.43
N LEU A 42 4.89 13.67 -7.73
CA LEU A 42 4.73 13.63 -6.28
C LEU A 42 3.41 12.95 -5.87
N GLU A 43 3.54 11.83 -5.17
CA GLU A 43 2.40 11.10 -4.59
C GLU A 43 2.30 11.24 -3.07
N SER A 44 1.19 10.75 -2.50
CA SER A 44 1.01 10.65 -1.04
C SER A 44 2.11 9.80 -0.38
N HIS A 45 2.67 8.85 -1.12
CA HIS A 45 3.59 7.83 -0.64
C HIS A 45 4.92 7.90 -1.39
N VAL A 46 6.03 7.71 -0.68
CA VAL A 46 7.38 7.77 -1.26
C VAL A 46 7.58 6.62 -2.25
N ALA A 47 7.21 5.40 -1.86
CA ALA A 47 7.29 4.23 -2.73
C ALA A 47 6.46 4.38 -4.00
N SER A 48 5.25 4.95 -3.88
CA SER A 48 4.40 5.24 -5.05
C SER A 48 5.01 6.31 -5.95
N SER A 49 5.58 7.38 -5.37
CA SER A 49 6.31 8.40 -6.13
C SER A 49 7.49 7.79 -6.87
N PHE A 50 8.22 6.86 -6.24
CA PHE A 50 9.37 6.18 -6.85
C PHE A 50 8.94 5.32 -8.03
N GLN A 51 7.93 4.46 -7.83
CA GLN A 51 7.40 3.62 -8.89
C GLN A 51 6.86 4.47 -10.04
N ILE A 52 6.01 5.46 -9.77
CA ILE A 52 5.44 6.34 -10.81
C ILE A 52 6.53 7.15 -11.51
N GLY A 53 7.50 7.68 -10.76
CA GLY A 53 8.63 8.42 -11.29
C GLY A 53 9.48 7.58 -12.23
N LEU A 54 9.85 6.35 -11.84
CA LEU A 54 10.64 5.45 -12.68
C LEU A 54 9.87 5.05 -13.95
N LYS A 55 8.59 4.69 -13.80
CA LYS A 55 7.71 4.38 -14.92
C LYS A 55 7.64 5.54 -15.90
N ARG A 56 7.61 6.79 -15.42
CA ARG A 56 7.58 8.00 -16.23
C ARG A 56 8.89 8.27 -16.98
N VAL A 57 10.04 8.10 -16.32
CA VAL A 57 11.35 8.22 -16.99
C VAL A 57 11.43 7.20 -18.12
N ALA A 58 11.08 5.95 -17.85
CA ALA A 58 11.04 4.89 -18.86
C ALA A 58 10.09 5.23 -20.02
N ALA A 59 8.88 5.71 -19.72
CA ALA A 59 7.90 6.10 -20.73
C ALA A 59 8.41 7.23 -21.63
N THR A 60 9.09 8.22 -21.05
CA THR A 60 9.67 9.37 -21.76
C THR A 60 10.80 8.93 -22.68
N VAL A 61 11.64 8.00 -22.23
CA VAL A 61 12.71 7.41 -23.06
C VAL A 61 12.10 6.69 -24.26
N ILE A 62 11.14 5.79 -24.03
CA ILE A 62 10.47 5.03 -25.10
C ILE A 62 9.81 5.99 -26.09
N GLY A 63 9.03 6.95 -25.58
CA GLY A 63 8.29 7.88 -26.42
C GLY A 63 9.18 8.78 -27.27
N SER A 64 10.31 9.21 -26.72
CA SER A 64 11.30 10.01 -27.44
C SER A 64 12.01 9.19 -28.53
N LEU A 65 12.38 7.94 -28.24
CA LEU A 65 13.00 7.04 -29.23
C LEU A 65 12.03 6.71 -30.38
N SER A 66 10.75 6.45 -30.06
CA SER A 66 9.71 6.22 -31.07
C SER A 66 9.50 7.45 -31.96
N ALA A 67 9.50 8.66 -31.37
CA ALA A 67 9.38 9.91 -32.11
C ALA A 67 10.57 10.15 -33.05
N ILE A 68 11.80 9.96 -32.56
CA ILE A 68 13.02 10.08 -33.39
C ILE A 68 12.95 9.12 -34.58
N PHE A 69 12.64 7.85 -34.33
CA PHE A 69 12.58 6.83 -35.38
C PHE A 69 11.58 7.20 -36.49
N LEU A 70 10.39 7.66 -36.11
CA LEU A 70 9.34 7.98 -37.07
C LEU A 70 9.54 9.32 -37.77
N TYR A 71 10.17 10.29 -37.11
CA TYR A 71 10.61 11.52 -37.77
C TYR A 71 11.57 11.22 -38.93
N TYR A 72 12.62 10.43 -38.68
CA TYR A 72 13.61 10.08 -39.70
C TYR A 72 13.10 9.09 -40.76
N SER A 73 11.93 8.48 -40.56
CA SER A 73 11.27 7.64 -41.56
C SER A 73 10.70 8.45 -42.74
N GLY A 74 10.69 9.79 -42.66
CA GLY A 74 10.21 10.67 -43.74
C GLY A 74 8.69 10.68 -43.92
N LEU A 75 7.95 10.11 -42.96
CA LEU A 75 6.49 10.09 -42.98
C LEU A 75 5.93 11.48 -42.67
N PRO A 76 4.77 11.87 -43.22
CA PRO A 76 4.13 13.13 -42.86
C PRO A 76 3.65 13.11 -41.40
N LEU A 77 3.67 14.28 -40.74
CA LEU A 77 3.37 14.43 -39.31
C LEU A 77 2.12 13.66 -38.82
N PRO A 78 0.94 13.72 -39.49
CA PRO A 78 -0.23 12.99 -39.00
C PRO A 78 -0.02 11.47 -38.96
N VAL A 79 0.69 10.93 -39.96
CA VAL A 79 0.99 9.49 -40.05
C VAL A 79 2.06 9.12 -39.04
N ALA A 80 3.13 9.92 -38.95
CA ALA A 80 4.20 9.70 -37.98
C ALA A 80 3.67 9.73 -36.54
N ALA A 81 2.83 10.71 -36.19
CA ALA A 81 2.25 10.84 -34.85
C ALA A 81 1.33 9.65 -34.50
N GLY A 82 0.44 9.26 -35.40
CA GLY A 82 -0.44 8.11 -35.18
C GLY A 82 0.34 6.81 -34.99
N LEU A 83 1.30 6.53 -35.87
CA LEU A 83 2.17 5.34 -35.75
C LEU A 83 3.01 5.37 -34.47
N ALA A 84 3.50 6.54 -34.06
CA ALA A 84 4.34 6.68 -32.88
C ALA A 84 3.59 6.33 -31.61
N VAL A 85 2.35 6.85 -31.48
CA VAL A 85 1.49 6.55 -30.34
C VAL A 85 1.08 5.07 -30.33
N MET A 86 0.73 4.49 -31.49
CA MET A 86 0.41 3.05 -31.56
C MET A 86 1.60 2.16 -31.18
N LEU A 87 2.79 2.44 -31.72
CA LEU A 87 4.01 1.69 -31.39
C LEU A 87 4.34 1.81 -29.91
N LEU A 88 4.24 3.01 -29.36
CA LEU A 88 4.41 3.28 -27.94
C LEU A 88 3.42 2.50 -27.07
N ILE A 89 2.14 2.43 -27.44
CA ILE A 89 1.12 1.67 -26.69
C ILE A 89 1.49 0.18 -26.70
N ILE A 90 1.91 -0.36 -27.85
CA ILE A 90 2.32 -1.76 -27.96
C ILE A 90 3.52 -2.05 -27.05
N VAL A 91 4.55 -1.19 -27.10
CA VAL A 91 5.75 -1.33 -26.26
C VAL A 91 5.41 -1.18 -24.78
N ALA A 92 4.61 -0.17 -24.42
CA ALA A 92 4.18 0.07 -23.04
C ALA A 92 3.38 -1.10 -22.48
N ASN A 93 2.47 -1.69 -23.27
CA ASN A 93 1.69 -2.86 -22.86
C ASN A 93 2.60 -4.08 -22.63
N ARG A 94 3.58 -4.33 -23.51
CA ARG A 94 4.54 -5.44 -23.33
C ARG A 94 5.40 -5.29 -22.09
N LEU A 95 5.70 -4.05 -21.69
CA LEU A 95 6.51 -3.73 -20.50
C LEU A 95 5.67 -3.58 -19.22
N GLY A 96 4.36 -3.78 -19.26
CA GLY A 96 3.46 -3.60 -18.11
C GLY A 96 3.30 -2.14 -17.66
N GLN A 97 3.52 -1.18 -18.57
CA GLN A 97 3.56 0.27 -18.31
C GLN A 97 2.28 1.00 -18.73
N ILE A 98 1.12 0.35 -18.61
CA ILE A 98 -0.17 0.85 -19.14
C ILE A 98 -0.54 2.23 -18.56
N GLY A 99 -0.28 2.45 -17.27
CA GLY A 99 -0.55 3.73 -16.60
C GLY A 99 0.28 4.93 -17.09
N SER A 100 1.33 4.70 -17.90
CA SER A 100 2.23 5.75 -18.38
C SER A 100 1.97 6.19 -19.82
N ILE A 101 1.01 5.55 -20.52
CA ILE A 101 0.74 5.76 -21.94
C ILE A 101 0.41 7.22 -22.27
N GLY A 102 -0.44 7.88 -21.46
CA GLY A 102 -0.83 9.27 -21.72
C GLY A 102 0.36 10.24 -21.65
N VAL A 103 1.28 10.01 -20.72
CA VAL A 103 2.47 10.86 -20.55
C VAL A 103 3.48 10.61 -21.67
N SER A 104 3.82 9.36 -21.95
CA SER A 104 4.75 9.06 -23.05
C SER A 104 4.17 9.50 -24.40
N GLY A 105 2.86 9.33 -24.61
CA GLY A 105 2.18 9.80 -25.82
C GLY A 105 2.31 11.31 -25.98
N SER A 106 2.14 12.08 -24.90
CA SER A 106 2.34 13.54 -24.93
C SER A 106 3.79 13.92 -25.30
N VAL A 107 4.80 13.22 -24.76
CA VAL A 107 6.21 13.45 -25.09
C VAL A 107 6.49 13.11 -26.55
N THR A 108 6.00 11.97 -27.03
CA THR A 108 6.15 11.55 -28.43
C THR A 108 5.58 12.58 -29.40
N ILE A 109 4.36 13.06 -29.11
CA ILE A 109 3.72 14.10 -29.92
C ILE A 109 4.54 15.40 -29.87
N LEU A 110 5.00 15.81 -28.68
CA LEU A 110 5.76 17.04 -28.51
C LEU A 110 7.10 16.99 -29.27
N VAL A 111 7.83 15.88 -29.22
CA VAL A 111 9.09 15.71 -29.97
C VAL A 111 8.83 15.77 -31.48
N LEU A 112 7.78 15.12 -31.97
CA LEU A 112 7.41 15.18 -33.38
C LEU A 112 7.03 16.61 -33.79
N LEU A 113 6.14 17.27 -33.06
CA LEU A 113 5.69 18.63 -33.40
C LEU A 113 6.86 19.61 -33.51
N ASN A 114 7.78 19.63 -32.54
CA ASN A 114 8.93 20.53 -32.59
C ASN A 114 9.91 20.11 -33.71
N GLY A 115 10.09 18.81 -33.93
CA GLY A 115 10.86 18.31 -35.07
C GLY A 115 10.35 18.81 -36.43
N PHE A 116 9.04 18.69 -36.67
CA PHE A 116 8.41 19.19 -37.89
C PHE A 116 8.35 20.72 -37.96
N ALA A 117 8.50 21.42 -36.83
CA ALA A 117 8.66 22.88 -36.77
C ALA A 117 10.10 23.35 -37.07
N GLY A 118 11.04 22.44 -37.33
CA GLY A 118 12.41 22.74 -37.74
C GLY A 118 13.46 22.61 -36.63
N GLU A 119 13.06 22.22 -35.43
CA GLU A 119 14.01 21.92 -34.35
C GLU A 119 14.61 20.51 -34.50
N ASN A 120 15.76 20.27 -33.86
CA ASN A 120 16.40 18.95 -33.90
C ASN A 120 15.68 17.97 -32.94
N PRO A 121 14.99 16.93 -33.45
CA PRO A 121 14.22 16.00 -32.60
C PRO A 121 15.08 15.21 -31.63
N TYR A 122 16.35 14.98 -31.95
CA TYR A 122 17.31 14.31 -31.07
C TYR A 122 17.63 15.18 -29.86
N LEU A 123 17.91 16.48 -30.09
CA LEU A 123 18.19 17.43 -29.02
C LEU A 123 16.98 17.61 -28.11
N ILE A 124 15.78 17.77 -28.69
CA ILE A 124 14.53 17.89 -27.93
C ILE A 124 14.30 16.65 -27.08
N SER A 125 14.49 15.46 -27.66
CA SER A 125 14.34 14.20 -26.94
C SER A 125 15.25 14.11 -25.72
N LEU A 126 16.53 14.50 -25.85
CA LEU A 126 17.47 14.55 -24.74
C LEU A 126 17.02 15.53 -23.65
N ILE A 127 16.54 16.72 -24.03
CA ILE A 127 15.99 17.71 -23.11
C ILE A 127 14.78 17.12 -22.35
N ARG A 128 13.85 16.46 -23.05
CA ARG A 128 12.67 15.85 -22.41
C ARG A 128 13.04 14.72 -21.45
N MET A 129 13.98 13.86 -21.82
CA MET A 129 14.49 12.80 -20.93
C MET A 129 15.16 13.39 -19.69
N ARG A 130 16.02 14.41 -19.87
CA ARG A 130 16.73 15.11 -18.78
C ARG A 130 15.73 15.77 -17.83
N ASP A 131 14.84 16.60 -18.35
CA ASP A 131 13.90 17.41 -17.55
C ASP A 131 12.95 16.51 -16.75
N THR A 132 12.47 15.43 -17.38
CA THR A 132 11.64 14.43 -16.70
C THR A 132 12.40 13.73 -15.57
N SER A 133 13.65 13.34 -15.82
CA SER A 133 14.48 12.66 -14.82
C SER A 133 14.77 13.57 -13.62
N ILE A 134 15.14 14.83 -13.87
CA ILE A 134 15.40 15.82 -12.82
C ILE A 134 14.13 16.11 -12.02
N ALA A 135 13.00 16.31 -12.70
CA ALA A 135 11.72 16.55 -12.04
C ALA A 135 11.31 15.38 -11.12
N VAL A 136 11.51 14.14 -11.56
CA VAL A 136 11.26 12.95 -10.74
C VAL A 136 12.20 12.91 -9.53
N VAL A 137 13.49 13.19 -9.72
CA VAL A 137 14.46 13.25 -8.60
C VAL A 137 14.05 14.30 -7.57
N ILE A 138 13.64 15.50 -7.99
CA ILE A 138 13.18 16.55 -7.09
C ILE A 138 11.92 16.12 -6.33
N ALA A 139 10.94 15.54 -7.03
CA ALA A 139 9.72 15.04 -6.39
C ALA A 139 10.03 13.96 -5.35
N LEU A 140 10.92 13.02 -5.65
CA LEU A 140 11.36 11.98 -4.73
C LEU A 140 12.10 12.55 -3.53
N ALA A 141 13.06 13.45 -3.76
CA ALA A 141 13.83 14.09 -2.71
C ALA A 141 12.92 14.85 -1.74
N VAL A 142 11.96 15.63 -2.25
CA VAL A 142 11.00 16.34 -1.40
C VAL A 142 10.11 15.35 -0.65
N ASN A 143 9.58 14.32 -1.30
CA ASN A 143 8.70 13.38 -0.62
C ASN A 143 9.40 12.63 0.52
N PHE A 144 10.67 12.28 0.28
CA PHE A 144 11.54 11.57 1.20
C PHE A 144 12.01 12.45 2.37
N LEU A 145 12.59 13.62 2.08
CA LEU A 145 13.25 14.46 3.10
C LEU A 145 12.27 15.29 3.93
N VAL A 146 11.16 15.73 3.33
CA VAL A 146 10.23 16.66 3.99
C VAL A 146 9.14 15.86 4.65
N PHE A 147 9.24 15.62 5.96
CA PHE A 147 8.28 14.83 6.76
C PHE A 147 8.02 13.43 6.16
N PRO A 148 8.98 12.50 6.26
CA PRO A 148 8.80 11.13 5.79
C PRO A 148 7.56 10.50 6.45
N PRO A 149 6.81 9.66 5.72
CA PRO A 149 5.61 9.02 6.24
C PRO A 149 5.98 8.14 7.45
N LYS A 150 5.55 8.54 8.64
CA LYS A 150 5.63 7.71 9.85
C LYS A 150 4.56 6.62 9.80
N PRO A 151 4.72 5.48 10.51
CA PRO A 151 3.65 4.50 10.70
C PRO A 151 2.38 5.25 11.06
N SER A 152 1.42 5.17 10.15
CA SER A 152 0.37 6.17 10.08
C SER A 152 -0.57 6.01 11.27
N LYS A 153 -1.09 7.12 11.82
CA LYS A 153 -2.22 7.09 12.76
C LYS A 153 -3.39 6.23 12.26
N ARG A 154 -3.48 6.04 10.96
CA ARG A 154 -4.43 5.14 10.31
C ARG A 154 -4.19 3.67 10.66
N ILE A 155 -2.94 3.18 10.66
CA ILE A 155 -2.62 1.80 11.09
C ILE A 155 -3.02 1.64 12.57
N GLN A 156 -2.63 2.58 13.43
CA GLN A 156 -3.00 2.55 14.85
C GLN A 156 -4.52 2.54 15.07
N ASN A 157 -5.27 3.35 14.31
CA ASN A 157 -6.73 3.35 14.39
C ASN A 157 -7.35 2.04 13.88
N GLN A 158 -6.80 1.47 12.81
CA GLN A 158 -7.22 0.16 12.29
C GLN A 158 -6.93 -0.96 13.28
N GLU A 159 -5.76 -0.95 13.93
CA GLU A 159 -5.40 -1.92 14.99
C GLU A 159 -6.37 -1.82 16.16
N LYS A 160 -6.67 -0.61 16.64
CA LYS A 160 -7.63 -0.41 17.72
C LYS A 160 -9.02 -0.91 17.34
N GLN A 161 -9.51 -0.58 16.14
CA GLN A 161 -10.80 -1.06 15.66
C GLN A 161 -10.81 -2.58 15.56
N LEU A 162 -9.77 -3.17 14.96
CA LEU A 162 -9.67 -4.60 14.76
C LEU A 162 -9.58 -5.34 16.09
N TYR A 163 -8.90 -4.79 17.10
CA TYR A 163 -8.89 -5.32 18.46
C TYR A 163 -10.30 -5.40 19.07
N GLU A 164 -11.09 -4.33 18.96
CA GLU A 164 -12.48 -4.31 19.43
C GLU A 164 -13.35 -5.32 18.65
N THR A 165 -13.19 -5.39 17.33
CA THR A 165 -13.86 -6.39 16.48
C THR A 165 -13.47 -7.82 16.86
N THR A 166 -12.19 -8.08 17.14
CA THR A 166 -11.71 -9.41 17.56
C THR A 166 -12.34 -9.85 18.87
N LEU A 167 -12.41 -8.97 19.88
CA LEU A 167 -13.04 -9.30 21.16
C LEU A 167 -14.51 -9.64 20.97
N ALA A 168 -15.26 -8.81 20.23
CA ALA A 168 -16.68 -9.04 19.95
C ALA A 168 -16.90 -10.34 19.16
N LEU A 169 -16.07 -10.61 18.14
CA LEU A 169 -16.15 -11.83 17.33
C LEU A 169 -15.92 -13.07 18.19
N VAL A 170 -14.84 -13.08 18.99
CA VAL A 170 -14.49 -14.25 19.81
C VAL A 170 -15.53 -14.47 20.91
N GLU A 171 -16.05 -13.41 21.54
CA GLU A 171 -17.16 -13.48 22.48
C GLU A 171 -18.40 -14.09 21.81
N LYS A 172 -18.77 -13.62 20.62
CA LYS A 172 -19.94 -14.11 19.87
C LYS A 172 -19.82 -15.57 19.43
N ILE A 173 -18.63 -15.99 18.98
CA ILE A 173 -18.32 -17.39 18.66
C ILE A 173 -18.46 -18.26 19.92
N TYR A 174 -17.98 -17.75 21.05
CA TYR A 174 -17.98 -18.49 22.29
C TYR A 174 -19.39 -18.63 22.88
N LEU A 175 -20.09 -17.51 23.07
CA LEU A 175 -21.40 -17.45 23.73
C LEU A 175 -22.53 -17.99 22.85
N TYR A 176 -22.51 -17.67 21.56
CA TYR A 176 -23.66 -17.89 20.68
C TYR A 176 -23.38 -18.84 19.51
N ARG A 177 -22.13 -19.28 19.32
CA ARG A 177 -21.72 -20.13 18.17
C ARG A 177 -22.07 -19.50 16.82
N MET A 178 -22.00 -18.18 16.73
CA MET A 178 -22.25 -17.42 15.51
C MET A 178 -20.94 -17.01 14.85
N TYR A 179 -20.89 -17.10 13.52
CA TYR A 179 -19.70 -16.90 12.69
C TYR A 179 -19.99 -16.03 11.45
N ASP A 180 -21.11 -15.30 11.48
CA ASP A 180 -21.62 -14.43 10.42
C ASP A 180 -20.69 -13.25 10.10
N ASP A 181 -19.94 -12.76 11.08
CA ASP A 181 -19.04 -11.59 10.92
C ASP A 181 -17.65 -11.96 10.37
N LEU A 182 -17.37 -13.24 10.06
CA LEU A 182 -16.03 -13.68 9.64
C LEU A 182 -15.54 -13.04 8.35
N GLU A 183 -16.44 -12.80 7.40
CA GLU A 183 -16.08 -12.18 6.12
C GLU A 183 -15.70 -10.71 6.31
N ASP A 184 -16.45 -9.96 7.11
CA ASP A 184 -16.15 -8.57 7.44
C ASP A 184 -14.82 -8.47 8.21
N TYR A 185 -14.62 -9.35 9.20
CA TYR A 185 -13.36 -9.43 9.93
C TYR A 185 -12.16 -9.74 9.01
N ARG A 186 -12.34 -10.62 8.02
CA ARG A 186 -11.31 -10.91 7.00
C ARG A 186 -10.96 -9.68 6.19
N LEU A 187 -11.95 -8.89 5.78
CA LEU A 187 -11.74 -7.66 5.02
C LEU A 187 -10.96 -6.62 5.84
N GLU A 188 -11.29 -6.46 7.13
CA GLU A 188 -10.53 -5.57 8.03
C GLU A 188 -9.05 -5.99 8.14
N ILE A 189 -8.77 -7.29 8.31
CA ILE A 189 -7.40 -7.84 8.32
C ILE A 189 -6.67 -7.54 7.01
N GLN A 190 -7.33 -7.72 5.85
CA GLN A 190 -6.74 -7.45 4.55
C GLN A 190 -6.40 -5.95 4.37
N HIS A 191 -7.27 -5.06 4.86
CA HIS A 191 -7.02 -3.63 4.84
C HIS A 191 -5.81 -3.25 5.70
N LEU A 192 -5.71 -3.76 6.93
CA LEU A 192 -4.56 -3.56 7.80
C LEU A 192 -3.28 -4.12 7.17
N ALA A 193 -3.32 -5.34 6.63
CA ALA A 193 -2.19 -5.96 5.94
C ALA A 193 -1.65 -5.09 4.79
N LYS A 194 -2.55 -4.53 3.99
CA LYS A 194 -2.20 -3.66 2.87
C LYS A 194 -1.52 -2.38 3.33
N ASP A 195 -1.99 -1.79 4.43
CA ASP A 195 -1.44 -0.53 4.96
C ASP A 195 -0.09 -0.77 5.68
N ILE A 196 0.07 -1.89 6.41
CA ILE A 196 1.37 -2.31 6.98
C ILE A 196 2.39 -2.60 5.87
N HIS A 197 2.01 -3.31 4.81
CA HIS A 197 2.91 -3.61 3.69
C HIS A 197 3.38 -2.34 2.96
N ARG A 198 2.49 -1.35 2.83
CA ARG A 198 2.85 -0.02 2.32
C ARG A 198 3.87 0.67 3.22
N ALA A 199 3.62 0.69 4.53
CA ALA A 199 4.53 1.28 5.50
C ALA A 199 5.91 0.59 5.50
N GLU A 200 5.95 -0.74 5.41
CA GLU A 200 7.18 -1.52 5.26
C GLU A 200 7.96 -1.12 4.01
N THR A 201 7.28 -0.98 2.88
CA THR A 201 7.92 -0.57 1.63
C THR A 201 8.49 0.86 1.73
N GLU A 202 7.80 1.76 2.43
CA GLU A 202 8.29 3.12 2.67
C GLU A 202 9.47 3.17 3.63
N ILE A 203 9.42 2.46 4.75
CA ILE A 203 10.49 2.40 5.75
C ILE A 203 11.74 1.73 5.17
N GLY A 204 11.58 0.65 4.39
CA GLY A 204 12.68 -0.03 3.71
C GLY A 204 13.44 0.84 2.70
N LEU A 205 12.84 1.95 2.24
CA LEU A 205 13.50 2.96 1.40
C LEU A 205 14.28 4.01 2.23
N VAL A 206 13.99 4.15 3.52
CA VAL A 206 14.51 5.22 4.41
C VAL A 206 15.68 4.73 5.27
N GLU A 207 15.64 3.52 5.85
CA GLU A 207 16.77 2.97 6.63
C GLU A 207 16.63 1.46 6.92
N SER A 208 17.77 0.76 7.13
CA SER A 208 17.85 -0.68 7.46
C SER A 208 17.60 -1.00 8.94
N ILE A 209 17.13 -0.03 9.73
CA ILE A 209 16.84 -0.21 11.15
C ILE A 209 15.34 -0.42 11.27
N GLY A 210 14.95 -1.67 11.53
CA GLY A 210 13.56 -2.05 11.71
C GLY A 210 12.90 -1.16 12.76
N ASP A 211 11.97 -0.31 12.32
CA ASP A 211 11.12 0.44 13.22
C ASP A 211 10.46 -0.55 14.18
N LYS A 212 10.81 -0.45 15.47
CA LYS A 212 10.31 -1.35 16.51
C LYS A 212 8.78 -1.39 16.48
N ARG A 213 8.13 -0.28 16.09
CA ARG A 213 6.68 -0.23 15.89
C ARG A 213 6.23 -1.13 14.74
N LEU A 214 6.83 -0.99 13.55
CA LEU A 214 6.47 -1.81 12.38
C LEU A 214 6.65 -3.31 12.64
N ILE A 215 7.65 -3.70 13.44
CA ILE A 215 7.85 -5.10 13.84
C ILE A 215 6.66 -5.59 14.69
N LEU A 216 6.17 -4.77 15.61
CA LEU A 216 5.00 -5.09 16.45
C LEU A 216 3.71 -5.12 15.62
N ASP A 217 3.50 -4.16 14.72
CA ASP A 217 2.32 -4.12 13.83
C ASP A 217 2.23 -5.41 12.98
N LYS A 218 3.36 -5.89 12.44
CA LYS A 218 3.42 -7.16 11.70
C LYS A 218 3.11 -8.38 12.58
N LYS A 219 3.57 -8.38 13.83
CA LYS A 219 3.25 -9.45 14.78
C LYS A 219 1.75 -9.46 15.08
N LEU A 220 1.16 -8.30 15.37
CA LEU A 220 -0.29 -8.16 15.56
C LEU A 220 -1.06 -8.72 14.36
N LEU A 221 -0.71 -8.28 13.15
CA LEU A 221 -1.33 -8.77 11.91
C LEU A 221 -1.29 -10.30 11.81
N SER A 222 -0.16 -10.93 12.13
CA SER A 222 -0.03 -12.38 12.11
C SER A 222 -0.97 -13.07 13.10
N HIS A 223 -1.17 -12.49 14.30
CA HIS A 223 -2.10 -13.04 15.28
C HIS A 223 -3.56 -12.86 14.85
N TYR A 224 -3.94 -11.70 14.29
CA TYR A 224 -5.29 -11.51 13.75
C TYR A 224 -5.62 -12.50 12.63
N GLN A 225 -4.68 -12.74 11.70
CA GLN A 225 -4.81 -13.76 10.65
C GLN A 225 -5.01 -15.17 11.22
N LYS A 226 -4.24 -15.54 12.26
CA LYS A 226 -4.41 -16.84 12.94
C LYS A 226 -5.76 -16.96 13.61
N ILE A 227 -6.24 -15.90 14.27
CA ILE A 227 -7.59 -15.89 14.86
C ILE A 227 -8.64 -16.12 13.78
N TYR A 228 -8.58 -15.42 12.64
CA TYR A 228 -9.49 -15.67 11.52
C TYR A 228 -9.47 -17.14 11.09
N ILE A 229 -8.29 -17.72 10.86
CA ILE A 229 -8.14 -19.13 10.46
C ILE A 229 -8.74 -20.08 11.50
N TYR A 230 -8.48 -19.85 12.79
CA TYR A 230 -9.05 -20.70 13.84
C TYR A 230 -10.56 -20.54 13.95
N SER A 231 -11.09 -19.32 13.85
CA SER A 231 -12.53 -19.07 13.85
C SER A 231 -13.23 -19.68 12.63
N GLU A 232 -12.62 -19.63 11.45
CA GLU A 232 -13.10 -20.29 10.23
C GLU A 232 -13.11 -21.82 10.42
N ASN A 233 -12.06 -22.40 11.00
CA ASN A 233 -12.05 -23.84 11.30
C ASN A 233 -13.13 -24.24 12.31
N LEU A 234 -13.40 -23.43 13.33
CA LEU A 234 -14.47 -23.68 14.31
C LEU A 234 -15.86 -23.58 13.67
N SER A 235 -16.06 -22.70 12.68
CA SER A 235 -17.34 -22.55 11.98
C SER A 235 -17.73 -23.79 11.15
N LEU A 236 -16.72 -24.57 10.73
CA LEU A 236 -16.89 -25.83 10.00
C LEU A 236 -17.20 -27.03 10.91
N MET A 237 -17.15 -26.86 12.24
CA MET A 237 -17.40 -27.92 13.21
C MET A 237 -18.88 -28.01 13.61
N GLY A 238 -19.26 -29.14 14.23
CA GLY A 238 -20.60 -29.30 14.79
C GLY A 238 -20.93 -28.22 15.83
N LYS A 239 -22.21 -27.84 15.90
CA LYS A 239 -22.65 -26.71 16.75
C LYS A 239 -22.63 -27.00 18.25
N GLU A 240 -22.76 -28.28 18.63
CA GLU A 240 -22.80 -28.72 20.04
C GLU A 240 -21.48 -29.40 20.44
N MET A 241 -20.39 -28.64 20.46
CA MET A 241 -19.10 -29.11 20.96
C MET A 241 -18.93 -28.76 22.44
N ARG A 242 -18.64 -29.77 23.27
CA ARG A 242 -18.26 -29.54 24.67
C ARG A 242 -16.94 -28.77 24.75
N VAL A 243 -16.88 -27.80 25.66
CA VAL A 243 -15.66 -27.02 25.96
C VAL A 243 -15.00 -27.62 27.20
N THR A 244 -13.68 -27.73 27.22
CA THR A 244 -12.93 -28.21 28.40
C THR A 244 -12.89 -27.15 29.50
N ASP A 245 -12.82 -27.60 30.75
CA ASP A 245 -12.72 -26.73 31.93
C ASP A 245 -11.55 -25.75 31.82
N ALA A 246 -10.42 -26.19 31.25
CA ALA A 246 -9.25 -25.34 31.03
C ALA A 246 -9.54 -24.19 30.06
N ASN A 247 -10.17 -24.46 28.91
CA ASN A 247 -10.51 -23.43 27.94
C ASN A 247 -11.60 -22.50 28.48
N GLN A 248 -12.54 -23.06 29.22
CA GLN A 248 -13.63 -22.32 29.83
C GLN A 248 -13.12 -21.32 30.86
N LYS A 249 -12.22 -21.77 31.75
CA LYS A 249 -11.56 -20.89 32.71
C LYS A 249 -10.84 -19.74 32.00
N GLU A 250 -10.08 -20.03 30.96
CA GLU A 250 -9.34 -19.00 30.22
C GLU A 250 -10.28 -17.98 29.53
N LEU A 251 -11.46 -18.40 29.08
CA LEU A 251 -12.46 -17.52 28.50
C LEU A 251 -13.19 -16.70 29.56
N THR A 252 -13.52 -17.29 30.70
CA THR A 252 -14.07 -16.57 31.85
C THR A 252 -13.09 -15.51 32.35
N ASP A 253 -11.81 -15.83 32.47
CA ASP A 253 -10.76 -14.87 32.86
C ASP A 253 -10.65 -13.69 31.85
N LEU A 254 -10.94 -13.94 30.57
CA LEU A 254 -10.89 -12.93 29.50
C LEU A 254 -12.14 -12.03 29.42
N TYR A 255 -13.34 -12.59 29.63
CA TYR A 255 -14.61 -11.88 29.40
C TYR A 255 -15.40 -11.58 30.68
N GLY A 256 -15.01 -12.14 31.83
CA GLY A 256 -15.65 -11.90 33.13
C GLY A 256 -16.99 -12.61 33.34
N HIS A 257 -17.36 -13.56 32.47
CA HIS A 257 -18.62 -14.30 32.58
C HIS A 257 -18.41 -15.60 33.39
N GLU A 258 -18.61 -15.55 34.72
CA GLU A 258 -18.50 -16.73 35.62
C GLU A 258 -19.68 -17.72 35.50
N GLU A 259 -20.85 -17.25 35.05
CA GLU A 259 -22.13 -17.94 35.30
C GLU A 259 -22.59 -18.92 34.20
N LEU A 260 -21.85 -19.09 33.10
CA LEU A 260 -22.42 -19.75 31.91
C LEU A 260 -22.28 -21.28 31.86
N PHE A 261 -21.61 -21.91 32.82
CA PHE A 261 -21.20 -23.31 32.66
C PHE A 261 -21.20 -24.11 33.96
N GLU A 262 -22.35 -24.69 34.29
CA GLU A 262 -22.55 -25.57 35.46
C GLU A 262 -22.06 -27.02 35.28
N ARG A 263 -21.36 -27.37 34.19
CA ARG A 263 -21.01 -28.79 33.91
C ARG A 263 -19.52 -29.02 33.72
N ILE A 264 -18.92 -29.63 34.74
CA ILE A 264 -17.64 -30.33 34.67
C ILE A 264 -17.86 -31.62 33.87
N TRP A 265 -17.11 -31.80 32.78
CA TRP A 265 -17.18 -33.00 31.94
C TRP A 265 -15.92 -33.86 32.12
N ASP A 266 -16.09 -35.19 32.14
CA ASP A 266 -14.92 -36.08 32.07
C ASP A 266 -14.31 -36.01 30.65
N GLU A 267 -13.14 -35.37 30.53
CA GLU A 267 -12.40 -35.22 29.27
C GLU A 267 -12.15 -36.58 28.57
N LYS A 268 -12.09 -37.69 29.31
CA LYS A 268 -11.94 -39.05 28.73
C LYS A 268 -13.14 -39.51 27.91
N THR A 269 -14.28 -38.84 28.06
CA THR A 269 -15.52 -39.14 27.32
C THR A 269 -15.70 -38.29 26.07
N MET A 270 -14.75 -37.40 25.74
CA MET A 270 -14.83 -36.52 24.59
C MET A 270 -14.67 -37.27 23.27
N SER A 271 -15.50 -36.90 22.30
CA SER A 271 -15.36 -37.36 20.93
C SER A 271 -14.07 -36.82 20.32
N ARG A 272 -13.58 -37.48 19.27
CA ARG A 272 -12.40 -36.99 18.54
C ARG A 272 -12.60 -35.57 18.00
N GLU A 273 -13.81 -35.25 17.55
CA GLU A 273 -14.13 -33.91 17.04
C GLU A 273 -14.08 -32.85 18.14
N GLU A 274 -14.58 -33.17 19.34
CA GLU A 274 -14.55 -32.26 20.49
C GLU A 274 -13.11 -32.01 20.99
N VAL A 275 -12.25 -33.03 20.92
CA VAL A 275 -10.81 -32.86 21.23
C VAL A 275 -10.16 -31.88 20.25
N ILE A 276 -10.44 -32.00 18.95
CA ILE A 276 -9.90 -31.09 17.93
C ILE A 276 -10.48 -29.68 18.11
N TYR A 277 -11.79 -29.58 18.37
CA TYR A 277 -12.46 -28.32 18.68
C TYR A 277 -11.76 -27.56 19.81
N ASN A 278 -11.50 -28.25 20.93
CA ASN A 278 -10.85 -27.63 22.08
C ASN A 278 -9.38 -27.28 21.83
N TYR A 279 -8.68 -28.06 21.01
CA TYR A 279 -7.34 -27.70 20.59
C TYR A 279 -7.33 -26.39 19.78
N ILE A 280 -8.27 -26.24 18.84
CA ILE A 280 -8.38 -25.03 18.01
C ILE A 280 -8.80 -23.84 18.88
N LEU A 281 -9.79 -24.01 19.75
CA LEU A 281 -10.24 -22.97 20.68
C LEU A 281 -9.10 -22.50 21.59
N LYS A 282 -8.31 -23.42 22.14
CA LYS A 282 -7.11 -23.09 22.94
C LYS A 282 -6.10 -22.25 22.16
N ARG A 283 -5.87 -22.58 20.88
CA ARG A 283 -4.96 -21.81 20.01
C ARG A 283 -5.52 -20.43 19.69
N LEU A 284 -6.83 -20.31 19.46
CA LEU A 284 -7.49 -19.03 19.26
C LEU A 284 -7.32 -18.13 20.49
N ILE A 285 -7.62 -18.64 21.69
CA ILE A 285 -7.45 -17.92 22.97
C ILE A 285 -6.00 -17.46 23.16
N ALA A 286 -5.03 -18.34 22.90
CA ALA A 286 -3.62 -17.98 23.02
C ALA A 286 -3.23 -16.80 22.12
N ASN A 287 -3.73 -16.75 20.88
CA ASN A 287 -3.46 -15.62 19.98
C ASN A 287 -4.13 -14.33 20.45
N LEU A 288 -5.31 -14.42 21.08
CA LEU A 288 -5.97 -13.24 21.66
C LEU A 288 -5.15 -12.65 22.82
N LYS A 289 -4.59 -13.50 23.68
CA LYS A 289 -3.67 -13.07 24.75
C LYS A 289 -2.37 -12.47 24.22
N ASP A 290 -1.81 -13.06 23.17
CA ASP A 290 -0.61 -12.52 22.51
C ASP A 290 -0.87 -11.12 21.95
N ILE A 291 -2.06 -10.88 21.37
CA ILE A 291 -2.48 -9.54 20.92
C ILE A 291 -2.52 -8.54 22.09
N GLN A 292 -3.14 -8.90 23.22
CA GLN A 292 -3.19 -8.05 24.41
C GLN A 292 -1.78 -7.67 24.91
N MET A 293 -0.87 -8.65 24.97
CA MET A 293 0.51 -8.41 25.37
C MET A 293 1.26 -7.48 24.41
N ILE A 294 1.05 -7.63 23.09
CA ILE A 294 1.68 -6.75 22.09
C ILE A 294 1.09 -5.34 22.15
N GLU A 295 -0.21 -5.20 22.36
CA GLU A 295 -0.89 -3.90 22.57
C GLU A 295 -0.30 -3.16 23.78
N ASP A 296 0.04 -3.85 24.87
CA ASP A 296 0.69 -3.24 26.03
C ASP A 296 2.13 -2.80 25.72
N GLN A 297 2.91 -3.62 25.00
CA GLN A 297 4.24 -3.21 24.50
C GLN A 297 4.17 -1.98 23.59
N ILE A 298 3.10 -1.86 22.82
CA ILE A 298 2.81 -0.75 21.93
C ILE A 298 2.54 0.55 22.71
N LYS A 299 1.83 0.49 23.84
CA LYS A 299 1.53 1.65 24.70
C LYS A 299 2.78 2.20 25.41
N GLU A 300 3.80 1.36 25.58
CA GLU A 300 5.07 1.73 26.21
C GLU A 300 6.08 2.42 25.27
N LEU A 301 5.80 2.47 23.95
CA LEU A 301 6.62 3.13 22.93
C LEU A 301 6.31 4.63 22.80
#